data_AF-A0A1B6GTX6-F1
#
_entry.id   AF-A0A1B6GTX6-F1
#
_cell.length_a   1.000
_cell.length_b   1.000
_cell.length_c   1.000
_cell.angle_alpha   90.00
_cell.angle_beta   90.00
_cell.angle_gamma   90.00
#
_symmetry.space_group_name_H-M   'P 1'
#
loop_
_entity.id
_entity.type
_entity.pdbx_description
1 polymer ?
#
loop_
_entity_poly.entity_id
_entity_poly.type
_entity_poly.pdbx_seq_one_letter_code
_entity_poly.pdbx_strand_id
1 'polypeptide(L)'
;MALNLARKCIGQVPSRCIASLASLPETHQMLQKTCRDFAEAELKPHAAKFDKEHLYPKDQIKKMGELGLMAIDVPEEFGGTGLDYLAYAIAMEEISRQW
;
A
#
# COMPACT_ATOMS: atom_id res chain seq x y z
N MET A 1 -29.21 41.47 6.05
CA MET A 1 -29.40 40.01 5.86
C MET A 1 -28.85 39.51 4.50
N ALA A 2 -27.75 40.08 3.99
CA ALA A 2 -27.17 39.74 2.67
C ALA A 2 -25.64 39.63 2.64
N LEU A 3 -24.97 39.54 3.80
CA LEU A 3 -23.50 39.56 3.91
C LEU A 3 -22.87 38.24 4.43
N ASN A 4 -23.69 37.24 4.80
CA ASN A 4 -23.19 35.95 5.32
C ASN A 4 -23.05 34.85 4.26
N LEU A 5 -23.35 35.12 2.98
CA LEU A 5 -23.29 34.11 1.91
C LEU A 5 -21.96 34.09 1.14
N ALA A 6 -21.19 35.19 1.16
CA ALA A 6 -19.96 35.30 0.35
C ALA A 6 -18.71 34.68 0.99
N ARG A 7 -18.76 34.25 2.26
CA ARG A 7 -17.60 33.66 2.97
C ARG A 7 -17.49 32.14 2.87
N LYS A 8 -18.49 31.46 2.29
CA LYS A 8 -18.51 29.99 2.22
C LYS A 8 -17.70 29.41 1.04
N CYS A 9 -17.17 30.26 0.16
CA CYS A 9 -16.58 29.84 -1.12
C CYS A 9 -15.04 29.90 -1.20
N ILE A 10 -14.31 30.11 -0.09
CA ILE A 10 -12.84 30.27 -0.12
C ILE A 10 -12.13 29.23 0.76
N GLY A 11 -12.75 28.05 0.97
CA GLY A 11 -12.27 27.05 1.95
C GLY A 11 -12.28 25.60 1.49
N GLN A 12 -12.45 25.32 0.19
CA GLN A 12 -12.22 23.99 -0.37
C GLN A 12 -11.32 24.15 -1.58
N VAL A 13 -10.01 24.27 -1.31
CA VAL A 13 -9.03 23.88 -2.32
C VAL A 13 -9.23 22.37 -2.47
N PRO A 14 -9.69 21.85 -3.63
CA PRO A 14 -9.76 20.42 -3.80
C PRO A 14 -8.32 19.92 -3.70
N SER A 15 -8.03 19.17 -2.63
CA SER A 15 -6.86 18.29 -2.59
C SER A 15 -6.85 17.57 -3.93
N ARG A 16 -5.71 17.56 -4.64
CA ARG A 16 -5.61 16.96 -5.97
C ARG A 16 -6.03 15.49 -5.89
N CYS A 17 -7.32 15.23 -6.07
CA CYS A 17 -7.85 13.89 -6.23
C CYS A 17 -7.55 13.49 -7.67
N ILE A 18 -6.34 12.98 -7.88
CA ILE A 18 -6.07 12.07 -8.99
C ILE A 18 -6.79 10.72 -8.74
N ALA A 19 -7.46 10.56 -7.60
CA ALA A 19 -8.02 9.30 -7.11
C ALA A 19 -9.40 8.90 -7.68
N SER A 20 -9.81 9.37 -8.86
CA SER A 20 -11.08 8.95 -9.46
C SER A 20 -10.96 8.69 -10.96
N LEU A 21 -10.18 7.67 -11.34
CA LEU A 21 -10.21 7.14 -12.71
C LEU A 21 -10.57 5.65 -12.82
N ALA A 22 -10.50 4.85 -11.75
CA ALA A 22 -11.21 3.57 -11.61
C ALA A 22 -11.13 3.10 -10.14
N SER A 23 -12.23 2.63 -9.57
CA SER A 23 -12.14 1.82 -8.34
C SER A 23 -11.36 0.56 -8.66
N LEU A 24 -10.43 0.16 -7.78
CA LEU A 24 -9.75 -1.13 -7.90
C LEU A 24 -10.79 -2.27 -7.83
N PRO A 25 -10.57 -3.41 -8.50
CA PRO A 25 -11.37 -4.61 -8.24
C PRO A 25 -11.30 -5.01 -6.77
N GLU A 26 -12.32 -5.70 -6.26
CA GLU A 26 -12.43 -6.07 -4.85
C GLU A 26 -11.19 -6.83 -4.33
N THR A 27 -10.69 -7.80 -5.11
CA THR A 27 -9.46 -8.54 -4.79
C THR A 27 -8.25 -7.61 -4.60
N HIS A 28 -8.08 -6.63 -5.48
CA HIS A 28 -6.99 -5.66 -5.39
C HIS A 28 -7.15 -4.69 -4.22
N GLN A 29 -8.38 -4.31 -3.87
CA GLN A 29 -8.64 -3.51 -2.66
C GLN A 29 -8.30 -4.29 -1.39
N MET A 30 -8.68 -5.57 -1.32
CA MET A 30 -8.34 -6.44 -0.19
C MET A 30 -6.83 -6.65 -0.08
N LEU A 31 -6.15 -6.87 -1.21
CA LEU A 31 -4.69 -6.97 -1.26
C LEU A 31 -4.04 -5.67 -0.78
N GLN A 32 -4.49 -4.51 -1.29
CA GLN A 32 -3.98 -3.21 -0.87
C GLN A 32 -4.10 -3.05 0.64
N LYS A 33 -5.29 -3.32 1.20
CA LYS A 33 -5.53 -3.23 2.64
C LYS A 33 -4.61 -4.17 3.42
N THR A 34 -4.47 -5.40 2.97
CA THR A 34 -3.61 -6.42 3.62
C THR A 34 -2.15 -5.98 3.62
N CYS A 35 -1.64 -5.50 2.49
CA CYS A 35 -0.27 -4.99 2.38
C CYS A 35 -0.06 -3.76 3.26
N ARG A 36 -1.03 -2.85 3.32
CA ARG A 36 -0.98 -1.66 4.16
C ARG A 36 -0.94 -2.01 5.65
N ASP A 37 -1.84 -2.89 6.09
CA ASP A 37 -1.93 -3.32 7.48
C ASP A 37 -0.62 -4.01 7.91
N PHE A 38 -0.07 -4.87 7.04
CA PHE A 38 1.24 -5.48 7.26
C PHE A 38 2.37 -4.45 7.32
N ALA A 39 2.42 -3.52 6.36
CA ALA A 39 3.48 -2.52 6.27
C ALA A 39 3.52 -1.60 7.52
N GLU A 40 2.35 -1.15 7.99
CA GLU A 40 2.23 -0.32 9.19
C GLU A 40 2.59 -1.08 10.47
N ALA A 41 2.22 -2.36 10.58
CA ALA A 41 2.45 -3.16 11.78
C ALA A 41 3.88 -3.74 11.87
N GLU A 42 4.44 -4.18 10.75
CA GLU A 42 5.63 -5.04 10.73
C GLU A 42 6.87 -4.38 10.11
N LEU A 43 6.70 -3.37 9.25
CA LEU A 43 7.82 -2.70 8.58
C LEU A 43 8.12 -1.35 9.21
N LYS A 44 7.10 -0.49 9.33
CA LYS A 44 7.23 0.90 9.79
C LYS A 44 7.95 1.06 11.14
N PRO A 45 7.71 0.23 12.18
CA PRO A 45 8.41 0.39 13.46
C PRO A 45 9.92 0.13 13.38
N HIS A 46 10.38 -0.59 12.34
CA HIS A 46 11.75 -1.05 12.22
C HIS A 46 12.54 -0.38 11.09
N ALA A 47 11.86 0.19 10.09
CA ALA A 47 12.47 0.73 8.87
C ALA A 47 13.63 1.70 9.14
N ALA A 48 13.44 2.72 9.99
CA ALA A 48 14.48 3.70 10.31
C ALA A 48 15.73 3.08 10.98
N LYS A 49 15.55 2.02 11.77
CA LYS A 49 16.68 1.29 12.36
C LYS A 49 17.42 0.50 11.30
N PHE A 50 16.69 -0.21 10.44
CA PHE A 50 17.27 -1.02 9.37
C PHE A 50 18.10 -0.18 8.40
N ASP A 51 17.59 1.00 8.01
CA ASP A 51 18.32 1.94 7.17
C ASP A 51 19.61 2.44 7.85
N LYS A 52 19.48 2.97 9.08
CA LYS A 52 20.62 3.52 9.83
C LYS A 52 21.72 2.50 10.10
N GLU A 53 21.34 1.28 10.47
CA GLU A 53 22.26 0.22 10.89
C GLU A 53 22.64 -0.73 9.73
N HIS A 54 22.14 -0.49 8.51
CA HIS A 54 22.36 -1.32 7.33
C HIS A 54 22.02 -2.80 7.57
N LEU A 55 20.92 -3.04 8.27
CA LEU A 55 20.48 -4.38 8.66
C LEU A 55 19.56 -4.98 7.61
N TYR A 56 19.76 -6.27 7.31
CA TYR A 56 18.84 -7.03 6.48
C TYR A 56 17.61 -7.49 7.29
N PRO A 57 16.38 -7.13 6.88
CA PRO A 57 15.15 -7.40 7.64
C PRO A 57 14.65 -8.83 7.44
N LYS A 58 15.43 -9.83 7.86
CA LYS A 58 15.19 -11.26 7.59
C LYS A 58 13.81 -11.74 8.01
N ASP A 59 13.35 -11.33 9.19
CA ASP A 59 12.07 -11.78 9.73
C ASP A 59 10.89 -11.17 8.95
N GLN A 60 10.99 -9.90 8.56
CA GLN A 60 9.99 -9.23 7.74
C GLN A 60 9.90 -9.87 6.34
N ILE A 61 11.03 -10.18 5.72
CA ILE A 61 11.06 -10.88 4.41
C ILE A 61 10.42 -12.26 4.53
N LYS A 62 10.69 -12.99 5.62
CA LYS A 62 10.04 -14.29 5.86
C LYS A 62 8.52 -14.15 5.98
N LYS A 63 8.04 -13.18 6.77
CA LYS A 63 6.60 -12.90 6.90
C LYS A 63 5.96 -12.49 5.57
N MET A 64 6.65 -11.71 4.75
CA MET A 64 6.20 -11.37 3.39
C MET A 64 6.06 -12.62 2.51
N GLY A 65 6.98 -13.57 2.62
CA GLY A 65 6.90 -14.86 1.93
C GLY A 65 5.70 -15.69 2.38
N GLU A 66 5.43 -15.75 3.70
CA GLU A 66 4.27 -16.46 4.27
C GLU A 66 2.93 -15.83 3.84
N LEU A 67 2.91 -14.52 3.57
CA LEU A 67 1.76 -13.80 2.99
C LEU A 67 1.62 -13.96 1.47
N GLY A 68 2.55 -14.64 0.81
CA GLY A 68 2.55 -14.81 -0.65
C GLY A 68 3.02 -13.58 -1.43
N LEU A 69 3.58 -12.56 -0.76
CA LEU A 69 4.00 -11.32 -1.41
C LEU A 69 5.30 -11.44 -2.22
N MET A 70 6.07 -12.50 -1.98
CA MET A 70 7.35 -12.75 -2.68
C MET A 70 7.19 -13.46 -4.03
N ALA A 71 5.98 -13.92 -4.37
CA ALA A 71 5.69 -14.69 -5.59
C ALA A 71 4.24 -14.42 -6.07
N ILE A 72 3.86 -13.15 -6.16
CA ILE A 72 2.47 -12.72 -6.39
C ILE A 72 1.94 -13.16 -7.76
N ASP A 73 2.74 -13.00 -8.81
CA ASP A 73 2.37 -13.28 -10.21
C ASP A 73 2.77 -14.69 -10.67
N VAL A 74 3.43 -15.45 -9.79
CA VAL A 74 3.85 -16.81 -10.07
C VAL A 74 2.64 -17.74 -9.94
N PRO A 75 2.42 -18.67 -10.90
CA PRO A 75 1.34 -19.66 -10.80
C PRO A 75 1.39 -20.49 -9.51
N GLU A 76 0.21 -20.89 -9.03
CA GLU A 76 0.08 -21.70 -7.80
C GLU A 76 0.82 -23.04 -7.89
N GLU A 77 0.94 -23.63 -9.09
CA GLU A 77 1.69 -24.87 -9.33
C GLU A 77 3.19 -24.77 -8.97
N PHE A 78 3.73 -23.55 -8.90
CA PHE A 78 5.09 -23.25 -8.47
C PHE A 78 5.15 -22.64 -7.06
N GLY A 79 4.03 -22.62 -6.33
CA GLY A 79 3.94 -22.08 -4.97
C GLY A 79 3.77 -20.56 -4.89
N GLY A 80 3.36 -19.90 -5.98
CA GLY A 80 2.96 -18.49 -5.97
C GLY A 80 1.47 -18.29 -5.70
N THR A 81 0.98 -17.05 -5.80
CA THR A 81 -0.45 -16.74 -5.58
C THR A 81 -1.25 -16.59 -6.88
N GLY A 82 -0.61 -16.62 -8.05
CA GLY A 82 -1.28 -16.58 -9.35
C GLY A 82 -2.06 -15.30 -9.63
N LEU A 83 -1.76 -14.19 -8.95
CA LEU A 83 -2.39 -12.89 -9.16
C LEU A 83 -1.76 -12.17 -10.37
N ASP A 84 -2.33 -11.03 -10.74
CA ASP A 84 -1.89 -10.26 -11.91
C ASP A 84 -0.81 -9.20 -11.58
N TYR A 85 -0.28 -8.58 -12.63
CA TYR A 85 0.72 -7.51 -12.47
C TYR A 85 0.17 -6.25 -11.76
N LEU A 86 -1.14 -6.03 -11.77
CA LEU A 86 -1.75 -4.95 -11.01
C LEU A 86 -1.66 -5.24 -9.51
N ALA A 87 -1.91 -6.48 -9.10
CA ALA A 87 -1.70 -6.94 -7.73
C ALA A 87 -0.24 -6.78 -7.30
N TYR A 88 0.70 -7.16 -8.17
CA TYR A 88 2.13 -6.95 -7.92
C TYR A 88 2.48 -5.47 -7.70
N ALA A 89 2.01 -4.58 -8.57
CA ALA A 89 2.26 -3.14 -8.45
C ALA A 89 1.68 -2.57 -7.14
N ILE A 90 0.45 -2.95 -6.78
CA ILE A 90 -0.20 -2.51 -5.53
C ILE A 90 0.60 -2.96 -4.31
N ALA A 91 1.01 -4.24 -4.27
CA ALA A 91 1.80 -4.76 -3.16
C ALA A 91 3.13 -4.02 -3.03
N MET A 92 3.85 -3.82 -4.14
CA MET A 92 5.09 -3.06 -4.17
C MET A 92 4.89 -1.63 -3.65
N GLU A 93 3.85 -0.93 -4.10
CA GLU A 93 3.58 0.45 -3.67
C GLU A 93 3.29 0.54 -2.18
N GLU A 94 2.47 -0.35 -1.62
CA GLU A 94 2.14 -0.31 -0.19
C GLU A 94 3.35 -0.66 0.69
N ILE A 95 4.18 -1.63 0.29
CA ILE A 95 5.40 -2.01 1.02
C ILE A 95 6.47 -0.90 0.95
N SER A 96 6.60 -0.24 -0.19
CA SER A 96 7.62 0.79 -0.41
C SER A 96 7.38 2.07 0.40
N ARG A 97 6.16 2.31 0.89
CA ARG A 97 5.79 3.52 1.64
C ARG A 97 6.48 3.66 3.00
N GLN A 98 7.11 2.59 3.51
CA GLN A 98 7.60 2.54 4.90
C GLN A 98 9.09 2.84 5.05
N TRP A 99 9.81 3.03 3.95
CA TRP A 99 11.26 3.25 3.93
C TRP A 99 11.59 4.74 3.85
#